data_AF-A0A845TYI8-F1
#
_entry.id   AF-A0A845TYI8-F1
#
_cell.length_a   1.000
_cell.length_b   1.000
_cell.length_c   1.000
_cell.angle_alpha   90.00
_cell.angle_beta   90.00
_cell.angle_gamma   90.00
#
_symmetry.space_group_name_H-M   'P 1'
#
loop_
_entity.id
_entity.type
_entity.pdbx_description
1 polymer ?
#
loop_
_entity_poly.entity_id
_entity_poly.type
_entity_poly.pdbx_seq_one_letter_code
_entity_poly.pdbx_strand_id
1 'polypeptide(L)'
;MLIITIKQGKEKSLLEERQPWIYASAVERVDGRPQEKMTAGITALVHTSSGQFIARAAYNSKSQIRARIWSYDADEPVDHALIKRRVKAAVAKRSGATTKPVVLVSGDEDGLSGLLVEWYGGTKGYLVCEFQAAGVEAWKVPIVQSLMAETGCKNVYERADALLRKGEGLPVLSGVLAGDEPPESIELTEKGVKFSIDIRTGRKDKFR
;
A
#
# COMPACT_ATOMS: atom_id res chain seq x y z
N MET A 1 2.94 -23.26 2.65
CA MET A 1 2.97 -21.89 3.19
C MET A 1 4.41 -21.43 3.15
N LEU A 2 4.64 -20.22 2.62
CA LEU A 2 5.98 -19.69 2.41
C LEU A 2 6.58 -19.22 3.74
N ILE A 3 7.85 -19.53 3.99
CA ILE A 3 8.58 -19.16 5.20
C ILE A 3 9.86 -18.43 4.80
N ILE A 4 10.05 -17.23 5.34
CA ILE A 4 11.25 -16.40 5.21
C ILE A 4 12.07 -16.60 6.49
N THR A 5 13.27 -17.12 6.37
CA THR A 5 14.21 -17.22 7.50
C THR A 5 15.16 -16.02 7.46
N ILE A 6 15.24 -15.29 8.57
CA ILE A 6 16.15 -14.14 8.74
C ILE A 6 17.54 -14.61 9.16
N LYS A 7 18.58 -13.97 8.61
CA LYS A 7 19.97 -14.20 9.00
C LYS A 7 20.16 -13.90 10.48
N GLN A 8 20.93 -14.74 11.17
CA GLN A 8 21.27 -14.52 12.56
C GLN A 8 21.93 -13.15 12.77
N GLY A 9 21.43 -12.39 13.74
CA GLY A 9 21.84 -11.02 14.04
C GLY A 9 21.22 -9.93 13.15
N LYS A 10 20.37 -10.27 12.18
CA LYS A 10 19.64 -9.30 11.33
C LYS A 10 18.15 -9.16 11.71
N GLU A 11 17.69 -9.91 12.70
CA GLU A 11 16.33 -9.89 13.24
C GLU A 11 16.09 -8.77 14.26
N LYS A 12 17.15 -8.13 14.77
CA LYS A 12 17.08 -7.14 15.85
C LYS A 12 16.09 -6.00 15.53
N SER A 13 16.19 -5.39 14.36
CA SER A 13 15.30 -4.29 13.99
C SER A 13 13.85 -4.73 13.78
N LEU A 14 13.61 -6.00 13.45
CA LEU A 14 12.25 -6.54 13.34
C LEU A 14 11.64 -6.81 14.71
N LEU A 15 12.43 -7.30 15.66
CA LEU A 15 11.98 -7.68 17.00
C LEU A 15 11.85 -6.48 17.93
N GLU A 16 12.82 -5.57 17.92
CA GLU A 16 12.91 -4.44 18.85
C GLU A 16 12.21 -3.19 18.30
N GLU A 17 12.49 -2.84 17.05
CA GLU A 17 12.00 -1.59 16.44
C GLU A 17 10.72 -1.77 15.62
N ARG A 18 10.27 -3.03 15.43
CA ARG A 18 9.09 -3.37 14.64
C ARG A 18 9.10 -2.77 13.22
N GLN A 19 10.27 -2.77 12.56
CA GLN A 19 10.43 -2.19 11.22
C GLN A 19 9.50 -2.85 10.17
N PRO A 20 8.83 -2.07 9.32
CA PRO A 20 7.85 -2.60 8.38
C PRO A 20 8.45 -3.38 7.20
N TRP A 21 9.78 -3.43 7.07
CA TRP A 21 10.48 -3.91 5.88
C TRP A 21 11.54 -4.95 6.20
N ILE A 22 11.71 -5.91 5.30
CA ILE A 22 12.79 -6.89 5.31
C ILE A 22 13.57 -6.75 4.02
N TYR A 23 14.82 -6.29 4.10
CA TYR A 23 15.69 -6.20 2.94
C TYR A 23 16.18 -7.58 2.49
N ALA A 24 16.44 -7.74 1.19
CA ALA A 24 16.97 -8.97 0.61
C ALA A 24 18.28 -9.42 1.27
N SER A 25 19.12 -8.48 1.71
CA SER A 25 20.38 -8.75 2.41
C SER A 25 20.20 -9.43 3.78
N ALA A 26 19.05 -9.25 4.44
CA ALA A 26 18.72 -9.81 5.74
C ALA A 26 18.10 -11.23 5.65
N VAL A 27 17.71 -11.68 4.47
CA VAL A 27 17.10 -13.00 4.27
C VAL A 27 18.18 -14.06 4.09
N GLU A 28 18.13 -15.12 4.90
CA GLU A 28 19.00 -16.29 4.79
C GLU A 28 18.47 -17.25 3.72
N ARG A 29 17.19 -17.62 3.82
CA ARG A 29 16.51 -18.47 2.84
C ARG A 29 15.01 -18.24 2.82
N VAL A 30 14.39 -18.73 1.75
CA VAL A 30 12.94 -18.72 1.57
C VAL A 30 12.48 -20.13 1.19
N ASP A 31 11.73 -20.74 2.10
CA ASP A 31 11.19 -22.09 1.97
C ASP A 31 9.73 -22.03 1.50
N GLY A 32 9.32 -22.96 0.63
CA GLY A 32 7.97 -22.98 0.05
C GLY A 32 7.97 -23.56 -1.37
N ARG A 33 6.76 -23.77 -1.92
CA ARG A 33 6.60 -24.31 -3.27
C ARG A 33 7.13 -23.33 -4.32
N PRO A 34 7.67 -23.80 -5.46
CA PRO A 34 8.16 -22.91 -6.52
C PRO A 34 7.14 -21.85 -6.94
N GLN A 35 5.87 -22.22 -7.11
CA GLN A 35 4.80 -21.29 -7.47
C GLN A 35 4.59 -20.21 -6.40
N GLU A 36 4.62 -20.57 -5.11
CA GLU A 36 4.52 -19.62 -3.99
C GLU A 36 5.67 -18.61 -4.05
N LYS A 37 6.91 -19.06 -4.27
CA LYS A 37 8.10 -18.20 -4.38
C LYS A 37 8.11 -17.26 -5.60
N MET A 38 7.32 -17.56 -6.62
CA MET A 38 7.17 -16.73 -7.82
C MET A 38 5.95 -15.80 -7.75
N THR A 39 5.07 -15.98 -6.77
CA THR A 39 3.86 -15.18 -6.61
C THR A 39 4.18 -13.89 -5.85
N ALA A 40 4.17 -12.76 -6.55
CA ALA A 40 4.41 -11.46 -5.94
C ALA A 40 3.27 -11.10 -4.96
N GLY A 41 3.64 -10.62 -3.77
CA GLY A 41 2.70 -10.19 -2.74
C GLY A 41 2.11 -11.32 -1.89
N ILE A 42 2.51 -12.57 -2.13
CA ILE A 42 2.03 -13.71 -1.33
C ILE A 42 2.39 -13.54 0.14
N THR A 43 1.47 -13.92 1.03
CA THR A 43 1.73 -13.87 2.48
C THR A 43 2.67 -15.00 2.88
N ALA A 44 3.70 -14.63 3.63
CA ALA A 44 4.73 -15.49 4.18
C ALA A 44 4.80 -15.38 5.70
N LEU A 45 5.23 -16.45 6.36
CA LEU A 45 5.72 -16.36 7.74
C LEU A 45 7.18 -15.89 7.72
N VAL A 46 7.57 -15.10 8.72
CA VAL A 46 8.94 -14.62 8.91
C VAL A 46 9.44 -15.20 10.23
N HIS A 47 10.52 -15.96 10.19
CA HIS A 47 11.12 -16.62 11.34
C HIS A 47 12.57 -16.18 11.56
N THR A 48 13.05 -16.28 12.80
CA THR A 48 14.47 -16.20 13.14
C THR A 48 15.24 -17.40 12.56
N SER A 49 16.57 -17.35 12.59
CA SER A 49 17.41 -18.50 12.24
C SER A 49 17.19 -19.72 13.16
N SER A 50 16.73 -19.51 14.41
CA SER A 50 16.33 -20.55 15.36
C SER A 50 14.91 -21.09 15.13
N GLY A 51 14.18 -20.57 14.14
CA GLY A 51 12.84 -21.01 13.79
C GLY A 51 11.71 -20.37 14.60
N GLN A 52 11.99 -19.35 15.41
CA GLN A 52 10.97 -18.62 16.15
C GLN A 52 10.19 -17.68 15.24
N PHE A 53 8.86 -17.61 15.40
CA PHE A 53 8.02 -16.69 14.66
C PHE A 53 8.36 -15.22 14.99
N ILE A 54 8.38 -14.38 13.96
CA ILE A 54 8.55 -12.93 14.05
C ILE A 54 7.28 -12.23 13.57
N ALA A 55 6.84 -12.53 12.35
CA ALA A 55 5.78 -11.77 11.68
C ALA A 55 5.15 -12.53 10.49
N ARG A 56 4.02 -12.02 10.01
CA ARG A 56 3.47 -12.28 8.67
C ARG A 56 3.81 -11.13 7.74
N ALA A 57 4.23 -11.42 6.51
CA ALA A 57 4.68 -10.41 5.56
C ALA A 57 4.29 -10.72 4.11
N ALA A 58 4.06 -9.69 3.29
CA ALA A 58 3.97 -9.84 1.84
C ALA A 58 5.36 -10.04 1.25
N TYR A 59 5.58 -11.16 0.57
CA TYR A 59 6.85 -11.51 -0.06
C TYR A 59 6.90 -11.07 -1.52
N ASN A 60 8.06 -10.56 -1.96
CA ASN A 60 8.33 -10.32 -3.38
C ASN A 60 9.79 -10.66 -3.73
N SER A 61 9.99 -11.71 -4.52
CA SER A 61 11.32 -12.18 -4.94
C SER A 61 12.08 -11.20 -5.84
N LYS A 62 11.40 -10.24 -6.46
CA LYS A 62 12.01 -9.24 -7.36
C LYS A 62 12.45 -7.95 -6.64
N SER A 63 11.95 -7.70 -5.43
CA SER A 63 12.22 -6.45 -4.71
C SER A 63 13.47 -6.52 -3.83
N GLN A 64 14.13 -5.36 -3.67
CA GLN A 64 15.17 -5.15 -2.66
C GLN A 64 14.58 -5.15 -1.25
N ILE A 65 13.36 -4.61 -1.10
CA ILE A 65 12.54 -4.83 0.09
C ILE A 65 11.82 -6.16 -0.13
N ARG A 66 12.52 -7.24 0.22
CA ARG A 66 12.14 -8.63 -0.03
C ARG A 66 10.78 -9.00 0.57
N ALA A 67 10.45 -8.40 1.71
CA ALA A 67 9.11 -8.52 2.26
C ALA A 67 8.70 -7.28 3.05
N ARG A 68 7.39 -7.04 3.12
CA ARG A 68 6.76 -5.96 3.90
C ARG A 68 5.83 -6.56 4.94
N ILE A 69 5.99 -6.15 6.19
CA ILE A 69 5.26 -6.72 7.31
C ILE A 69 3.78 -6.38 7.19
N TRP A 70 2.95 -7.42 7.26
CA TRP A 70 1.53 -7.26 7.57
C TRP A 70 1.40 -7.14 9.07
N SER A 71 1.72 -8.20 9.82
CA SER A 71 1.47 -8.24 11.25
C SER A 71 2.61 -8.90 12.00
N TYR A 72 2.86 -8.40 13.20
CA TYR A 72 3.72 -9.04 14.20
C TYR A 72 2.95 -9.97 15.13
N ASP A 73 1.62 -9.97 15.06
CA ASP A 73 0.77 -10.83 15.85
C ASP A 73 0.67 -12.21 15.18
N ALA A 74 1.04 -13.25 15.92
CA ALA A 74 0.99 -14.64 15.49
C ALA A 74 -0.45 -15.14 15.28
N ASP A 75 -1.44 -14.49 15.88
CA ASP A 75 -2.84 -14.89 15.79
C ASP A 75 -3.66 -14.02 14.81
N GLU A 76 -3.07 -12.95 14.25
CA GLU A 76 -3.74 -12.10 13.27
C GLU A 76 -3.57 -12.65 11.83
N PRO A 77 -4.62 -13.20 11.20
CA PRO A 77 -4.55 -13.62 9.81
C PRO A 77 -4.48 -12.41 8.85
N VAL A 78 -3.84 -12.60 7.71
CA VAL A 78 -3.85 -11.62 6.61
C VAL A 78 -5.03 -11.95 5.71
N ASP A 79 -6.17 -11.32 5.99
CA ASP A 79 -7.44 -11.56 5.32
C ASP A 79 -8.19 -10.26 4.97
N HIS A 80 -9.39 -10.41 4.41
CA HIS A 80 -10.25 -9.27 4.07
C HIS A 80 -10.61 -8.41 5.29
N ALA A 81 -10.73 -8.99 6.48
CA ALA A 81 -11.08 -8.27 7.70
C ALA A 81 -9.91 -7.39 8.16
N LEU A 82 -8.68 -7.90 8.09
CA LEU A 82 -7.46 -7.12 8.36
C LEU A 82 -7.38 -5.91 7.44
N ILE A 83 -7.50 -6.12 6.13
CA ILE A 83 -7.40 -5.06 5.12
C ILE A 83 -8.48 -4.00 5.35
N LYS A 84 -9.74 -4.42 5.55
CA LYS A 84 -10.85 -3.50 5.83
C LYS A 84 -10.60 -2.68 7.10
N ARG A 85 -10.09 -3.31 8.17
CA ARG A 85 -9.78 -2.63 9.43
C ARG A 85 -8.69 -1.56 9.24
N ARG A 86 -7.63 -1.86 8.47
CA ARG A 86 -6.53 -0.91 8.19
C ARG A 86 -7.01 0.28 7.38
N VAL A 87 -7.75 0.03 6.30
CA VAL A 87 -8.33 1.10 5.48
C VAL A 87 -9.25 1.99 6.32
N LYS A 88 -10.15 1.40 7.09
CA LYS A 88 -11.05 2.14 7.98
C LYS A 88 -10.29 2.99 9.00
N ALA A 89 -9.28 2.43 9.66
CA ALA A 89 -8.45 3.16 10.61
C ALA A 89 -7.72 4.33 9.94
N ALA A 90 -7.18 4.11 8.73
CA ALA A 90 -6.48 5.13 7.97
C ALA A 90 -7.40 6.30 7.59
N VAL A 91 -8.60 6.01 7.07
CA VAL A 91 -9.61 7.02 6.73
C VAL A 91 -10.06 7.78 7.99
N ALA A 92 -10.36 7.07 9.08
CA ALA A 92 -10.80 7.66 10.34
C ALA A 92 -9.73 8.61 10.93
N LYS A 93 -8.45 8.26 10.84
CA LYS A 93 -7.32 9.11 11.29
C LYS A 93 -7.27 10.47 10.56
N ARG A 94 -7.91 10.60 9.38
CA ARG A 94 -7.94 11.83 8.56
C ARG A 94 -9.33 12.43 8.36
N SER A 95 -10.36 11.95 9.06
CA SER A 95 -11.74 12.43 8.89
C SER A 95 -11.94 13.92 9.22
N GLY A 96 -11.03 14.53 9.99
CA GLY A 96 -11.04 15.95 10.34
C GLY A 96 -10.12 16.84 9.47
N ALA A 97 -9.50 16.30 8.42
CA ALA A 97 -8.57 17.06 7.58
C ALA A 97 -9.30 18.21 6.86
N THR A 98 -8.79 19.43 7.04
CA THR A 98 -9.36 20.65 6.44
C THR A 98 -8.67 21.06 5.14
N THR A 99 -7.48 20.54 4.87
CA THR A 99 -6.70 20.77 3.65
C THR A 99 -7.07 19.76 2.56
N LYS A 100 -7.19 20.22 1.32
CA LYS A 100 -7.48 19.37 0.15
C LYS A 100 -6.33 19.48 -0.87
N PRO A 101 -5.87 18.37 -1.47
CA PRO A 101 -6.34 16.99 -1.26
C PRO A 101 -5.97 16.42 0.12
N VAL A 102 -6.70 15.39 0.55
CA VAL A 102 -6.44 14.68 1.82
C VAL A 102 -5.68 13.40 1.51
N VAL A 103 -4.52 13.19 2.15
CA VAL A 103 -3.85 11.89 2.11
C VAL A 103 -4.55 10.95 3.10
N LEU A 104 -5.36 10.02 2.59
CA LEU A 104 -6.13 9.07 3.40
C LEU A 104 -5.30 7.89 3.90
N VAL A 105 -4.39 7.41 3.07
CA VAL A 105 -3.49 6.30 3.40
C VAL A 105 -2.05 6.71 3.09
N SER A 106 -1.19 6.57 4.09
CA SER A 106 0.24 6.91 4.06
C SER A 106 1.12 5.67 4.25
N GLY A 107 0.96 4.67 3.38
CA GLY A 107 1.83 3.51 3.32
C GLY A 107 2.04 2.79 4.65
N ASP A 108 3.28 2.78 5.13
CA ASP A 108 3.71 2.09 6.34
C ASP A 108 3.03 2.60 7.61
N GLU A 109 2.72 3.90 7.70
CA GLU A 109 2.08 4.49 8.87
C GLU A 109 0.69 3.90 9.15
N ASP A 110 0.05 3.36 8.13
CA ASP A 110 -1.29 2.78 8.17
C ASP A 110 -1.27 1.25 8.02
N GLY A 111 -0.08 0.64 8.06
CA GLY A 111 0.09 -0.79 7.87
C GLY A 111 -0.26 -1.27 6.45
N LEU A 112 -0.30 -0.38 5.47
CA LEU A 112 -0.56 -0.68 4.06
C LEU A 112 0.68 -0.32 3.24
N SER A 113 1.83 -0.91 3.62
CA SER A 113 3.14 -0.59 3.07
C SER A 113 3.16 -0.60 1.54
N GLY A 114 3.56 0.53 0.95
CA GLY A 114 3.58 0.75 -0.49
C GLY A 114 2.24 1.19 -1.11
N LEU A 115 1.25 1.59 -0.30
CA LEU A 115 0.02 2.22 -0.76
C LEU A 115 -0.02 3.70 -0.38
N LEU A 116 -0.22 4.58 -1.36
CA LEU A 116 -0.61 5.97 -1.14
C LEU A 116 -2.03 6.17 -1.66
N VAL A 117 -2.89 6.83 -0.89
CA VAL A 117 -4.24 7.20 -1.34
C VAL A 117 -4.49 8.67 -1.04
N GLU A 118 -4.75 9.43 -2.09
CA GLU A 118 -5.13 10.84 -2.02
C GLU A 118 -6.61 11.01 -2.40
N TRP A 119 -7.32 11.86 -1.67
CA TRP A 119 -8.72 12.15 -1.91
C TRP A 119 -8.93 13.57 -2.38
N TYR A 120 -9.41 13.69 -3.62
CA TYR A 120 -9.71 14.93 -4.31
C TYR A 120 -11.22 15.12 -4.34
N GLY A 121 -11.73 16.33 -4.07
CA GLY A 121 -13.13 16.68 -4.32
C GLY A 121 -14.19 16.03 -3.40
N GLY A 122 -13.82 15.19 -2.42
CA GLY A 122 -14.77 14.57 -1.49
C GLY A 122 -15.62 13.45 -2.11
N THR A 123 -16.84 13.23 -1.61
CA THR A 123 -17.71 12.10 -2.01
C THR A 123 -18.08 12.06 -3.50
N LYS A 124 -18.06 13.22 -4.18
CA LYS A 124 -18.28 13.36 -5.62
C LYS A 124 -16.99 13.47 -6.44
N GLY A 125 -15.84 13.39 -5.78
CA GLY A 125 -14.54 13.55 -6.41
C GLY A 125 -13.90 12.21 -6.74
N TYR A 126 -12.60 12.08 -6.46
CA TYR A 126 -11.78 10.95 -6.87
C TYR A 126 -10.83 10.52 -5.76
N LEU A 127 -10.74 9.21 -5.55
CA LEU A 127 -9.66 8.57 -4.81
C LEU A 127 -8.56 8.21 -5.80
N VAL A 128 -7.39 8.82 -5.65
CA VAL A 128 -6.22 8.50 -6.47
C VAL A 128 -5.33 7.58 -5.65
N CYS A 129 -5.16 6.36 -6.14
CA CYS A 129 -4.44 5.28 -5.46
C CYS A 129 -3.14 4.96 -6.20
N GLU A 130 -2.08 4.76 -5.43
CA GLU A 130 -0.79 4.33 -5.94
C GLU A 130 -0.40 3.02 -5.26
N PHE A 131 -0.57 1.90 -5.99
CA PHE A 131 -0.22 0.56 -5.52
C PHE A 131 1.23 0.24 -5.89
N GLN A 132 2.16 0.75 -5.09
CA GLN A 132 3.58 0.73 -5.41
C GLN A 132 4.30 -0.54 -4.98
N ALA A 133 3.70 -1.40 -4.14
CA ALA A 133 4.30 -2.65 -3.65
C ALA A 133 3.43 -3.88 -3.90
N ALA A 134 4.08 -5.04 -4.06
CA ALA A 134 3.39 -6.27 -4.45
C ALA A 134 2.33 -6.73 -3.43
N GLY A 135 2.54 -6.48 -2.14
CA GLY A 135 1.58 -6.84 -1.09
C GLY A 135 0.24 -6.12 -1.25
N VAL A 136 0.26 -4.80 -1.41
CA VAL A 136 -0.97 -4.01 -1.60
C VAL A 136 -1.57 -4.22 -2.99
N GLU A 137 -0.75 -4.52 -4.01
CA GLU A 137 -1.23 -4.94 -5.32
C GLU A 137 -2.08 -6.22 -5.23
N ALA A 138 -1.62 -7.23 -4.48
CA ALA A 138 -2.35 -8.48 -4.28
C ALA A 138 -3.69 -8.29 -3.55
N TRP A 139 -3.80 -7.26 -2.72
CA TRP A 139 -5.01 -6.88 -1.99
C TRP A 139 -5.77 -5.70 -2.63
N LYS A 140 -5.45 -5.34 -3.88
CA LYS A 140 -6.01 -4.16 -4.57
C LYS A 140 -7.53 -4.11 -4.52
N VAL A 141 -8.22 -5.20 -4.88
CA VAL A 141 -9.69 -5.26 -4.93
C VAL A 141 -10.34 -4.93 -3.57
N PRO A 142 -10.02 -5.66 -2.47
CA PRO A 142 -10.61 -5.34 -1.17
C PRO A 142 -10.19 -3.99 -0.60
N ILE A 143 -8.99 -3.49 -0.94
CA ILE A 143 -8.58 -2.12 -0.59
C ILE A 143 -9.50 -1.10 -1.27
N VAL A 144 -9.68 -1.19 -2.59
CA VAL A 144 -10.55 -0.29 -3.37
C VAL A 144 -11.98 -0.32 -2.85
N GLN A 145 -12.54 -1.51 -2.63
CA GLN A 145 -13.89 -1.66 -2.08
C GLN A 145 -14.03 -1.03 -0.69
N SER A 146 -13.03 -1.21 0.18
CA SER A 146 -13.04 -0.63 1.52
C SER A 146 -12.92 0.89 1.48
N LEU A 147 -12.08 1.44 0.60
CA LEU A 147 -11.94 2.89 0.43
C LEU A 147 -13.26 3.53 -0.03
N MET A 148 -13.92 2.94 -1.02
CA MET A 148 -15.23 3.43 -1.50
C MET A 148 -16.28 3.37 -0.38
N ALA A 149 -16.32 2.28 0.39
CA ALA A 149 -17.27 2.11 1.48
C ALA A 149 -17.06 3.13 2.62
N GLU A 150 -15.82 3.37 3.03
CA GLU A 150 -15.51 4.26 4.15
C GLU A 150 -15.58 5.75 3.78
N THR A 151 -15.36 6.10 2.51
CA THR A 151 -15.36 7.49 2.04
C THR A 151 -16.66 7.92 1.36
N GLY A 152 -17.46 6.96 0.88
CA GLY A 152 -18.61 7.20 0.01
C GLY A 152 -18.25 7.69 -1.41
N CYS A 153 -16.96 7.82 -1.72
CA CYS A 153 -16.48 8.21 -3.04
C CYS A 153 -16.51 7.01 -3.99
N LYS A 154 -17.20 7.14 -5.12
CA LYS A 154 -17.35 6.03 -6.09
C LYS A 154 -16.26 5.96 -7.15
N ASN A 155 -15.53 7.06 -7.36
CA ASN A 155 -14.51 7.14 -8.40
C ASN A 155 -13.14 6.84 -7.80
N VAL A 156 -12.47 5.84 -8.37
CA VAL A 156 -11.14 5.41 -7.95
C VAL A 156 -10.26 5.30 -9.19
N TYR A 157 -9.13 6.01 -9.16
CA TYR A 157 -8.16 6.05 -10.24
C TYR A 157 -6.80 5.55 -9.73
N GLU A 158 -6.15 4.69 -10.49
CA GLU A 158 -4.79 4.23 -10.23
C GLU A 158 -3.77 5.13 -10.94
N ARG A 159 -2.78 5.59 -10.18
CA ARG A 159 -1.50 6.07 -10.72
C ARG A 159 -0.41 5.07 -10.38
N ALA A 160 0.60 5.03 -11.23
CA ALA A 160 1.80 4.24 -10.99
C ALA A 160 3.05 5.11 -11.10
N ASP A 161 3.97 4.93 -10.15
CA ASP A 161 5.33 5.42 -10.29
C ASP A 161 6.15 4.36 -11.01
N ALA A 162 6.65 4.70 -12.20
CA ALA A 162 7.34 3.74 -13.05
C ALA A 162 8.62 3.17 -12.41
N LEU A 163 9.33 3.97 -11.61
CA LEU A 163 10.57 3.56 -10.96
C LEU A 163 10.27 2.59 -9.80
N LEU A 164 9.28 2.91 -8.97
CA LEU A 164 8.88 2.06 -7.84
C LEU A 164 8.31 0.73 -8.33
N ARG A 165 7.38 0.76 -9.29
CA ARG A 165 6.79 -0.44 -9.89
C ARG A 165 7.84 -1.34 -10.55
N LYS A 166 8.80 -0.75 -11.26
CA LYS A 166 9.93 -1.49 -11.83
C LYS A 166 10.79 -2.14 -10.75
N GLY A 167 11.06 -1.44 -9.64
CA GLY A 167 11.79 -1.98 -8.50
C GLY A 167 11.09 -3.16 -7.81
N GLU A 168 9.77 -3.22 -7.89
CA GLU A 168 8.96 -4.37 -7.42
C GLU A 168 8.72 -5.42 -8.51
N GLY A 169 9.17 -5.18 -9.75
CA GLY A 169 8.94 -6.08 -10.89
C GLY A 169 7.46 -6.22 -11.26
N LEU A 170 6.68 -5.17 -11.02
CA LEU A 170 5.25 -5.06 -11.31
C LEU A 170 5.02 -4.26 -12.61
N PRO A 171 3.92 -4.50 -13.34
CA PRO A 171 3.59 -3.72 -14.53
C PRO A 171 3.28 -2.26 -14.16
N VAL A 172 3.67 -1.30 -14.99
CA VAL A 172 3.30 0.11 -14.79
C VAL A 172 1.90 0.32 -15.36
N LEU A 173 0.90 0.37 -14.50
CA LEU A 173 -0.52 0.51 -14.87
C LEU A 173 -1.09 1.77 -14.23
N SER A 174 -1.77 2.57 -15.04
CA SER A 174 -2.58 3.72 -14.58
C SER A 174 -3.92 3.65 -15.29
N GLY A 175 -5.00 4.05 -14.60
CA GLY A 175 -6.34 4.03 -15.17
C GLY A 175 -7.45 3.91 -14.13
N VAL A 176 -8.68 3.87 -14.61
CA VAL A 176 -9.87 3.75 -13.75
C VAL A 176 -9.93 2.36 -13.11
N LEU A 177 -10.03 2.33 -11.79
CA LEU A 177 -10.31 1.12 -11.01
C LEU A 177 -11.80 0.98 -10.68
N ALA A 178 -12.51 2.10 -10.51
CA ALA A 178 -13.95 2.13 -10.28
C ALA A 178 -14.54 3.50 -10.63
N GLY A 179 -15.82 3.52 -11.01
CA GLY A 179 -16.56 4.74 -11.31
C GLY A 179 -16.17 5.36 -12.65
N ASP A 180 -16.24 6.69 -12.70
CA ASP A 180 -16.01 7.45 -13.93
C ASP A 180 -14.54 7.76 -14.16
N GLU A 181 -14.17 7.96 -15.42
CA GLU A 181 -12.87 8.50 -15.81
C GLU A 181 -12.73 9.97 -15.32
N PRO A 182 -11.56 10.39 -14.82
CA PRO A 182 -11.37 11.78 -14.42
C PRO A 182 -11.51 12.79 -15.56
N PRO A 183 -11.98 14.03 -15.28
CA PRO A 183 -11.86 15.11 -16.25
C PRO A 183 -10.38 15.46 -16.49
N GLU A 184 -10.07 16.23 -17.53
CA GLU A 184 -8.70 16.71 -17.79
C GLU A 184 -8.10 17.47 -16.61
N SER A 185 -8.92 18.23 -15.89
CA SER A 185 -8.52 18.87 -14.65
C SER A 185 -9.69 19.00 -13.67
N ILE A 186 -9.36 19.04 -12.38
CA ILE A 186 -10.30 19.30 -11.29
C ILE A 186 -9.89 20.61 -10.60
N GLU A 187 -10.85 21.50 -10.43
CA GLU A 187 -10.65 22.69 -9.60
C GLU A 187 -10.73 22.34 -8.12
N LEU A 188 -9.73 22.76 -7.37
CA LEU A 188 -9.66 22.62 -5.92
C LEU A 188 -9.39 23.96 -5.25
N THR A 189 -9.69 24.02 -3.96
CA THR A 189 -9.34 25.15 -3.09
C THR A 189 -8.49 24.65 -1.94
N GLU A 190 -7.29 25.20 -1.80
CA GLU A 190 -6.37 24.93 -0.69
C GLU A 190 -6.01 26.25 -0.02
N LYS A 191 -6.30 26.37 1.28
CA LYS A 191 -6.05 27.59 2.07
C LYS A 191 -6.57 28.89 1.43
N GLY A 192 -7.74 28.82 0.78
CA GLY A 192 -8.38 29.96 0.11
C GLY A 192 -7.88 30.25 -1.32
N VAL A 193 -6.87 29.51 -1.80
CA VAL A 193 -6.35 29.66 -3.17
C VAL A 193 -6.96 28.58 -4.07
N LYS A 194 -7.50 29.00 -5.22
CA LYS A 194 -8.00 28.08 -6.25
C LYS A 194 -6.85 27.61 -7.14
N PHE A 195 -6.83 26.33 -7.46
CA PHE A 195 -5.90 25.73 -8.41
C PHE A 195 -6.58 24.60 -9.19
N SER A 196 -6.07 24.30 -10.38
CA SER A 196 -6.49 23.12 -11.15
C SER A 196 -5.44 22.03 -10.98
N ILE A 197 -5.89 20.78 -10.95
CA ILE A 197 -5.01 19.61 -10.95
C ILE A 197 -5.50 18.61 -11.98
N ASP A 198 -4.57 18.15 -12.82
CA ASP A 198 -4.77 16.91 -13.57
C ASP A 198 -4.45 15.74 -12.62
N ILE A 199 -5.49 15.04 -12.17
CA ILE A 199 -5.31 13.96 -11.21
C ILE A 199 -4.63 12.73 -11.82
N ARG A 200 -4.63 12.57 -13.15
CA ARG A 200 -3.95 11.46 -13.82
C ARG A 200 -2.44 11.59 -13.72
N THR A 201 -1.95 12.82 -13.86
CA THR A 201 -0.51 13.13 -13.85
C THR A 201 -0.01 13.69 -12.52
N GLY A 202 -0.92 14.17 -11.66
CA GLY A 202 -0.58 14.88 -10.42
C GLY A 202 -0.08 16.31 -10.65
N ARG A 203 -0.13 16.80 -11.90
CA ARG A 203 0.34 18.15 -12.25
C ARG A 203 -0.64 19.21 -11.75
N LYS A 204 -0.12 20.16 -10.97
CA LYS A 204 -0.86 21.34 -10.52
C LYS A 204 -0.56 22.53 -11.43
N ASP A 205 -1.60 23.17 -11.94
CA ASP A 205 -1.51 24.45 -12.61
C ASP A 205 -2.23 25.52 -11.76
N LYS A 206 -1.55 26.65 -11.51
CA LYS A 206 -2.13 27.75 -10.74
C LYS A 206 -2.96 28.64 -11.66
N PHE A 207 -4.19 28.97 -11.25
CA PHE A 207 -4.93 30.06 -11.87
C PHE A 207 -4.20 31.38 -11.57
N ARG A 208 -3.98 32.19 -12.61
CA ARG A 208 -3.50 33.58 -12.46
C ARG A 208 -4.63 34.48 -11.97
#